data_AF-A0A9W8TXX3-F1
#
_entry.id   AF-A0A9W8TXX3-F1
#
_cell.length_a   1.000
_cell.length_b   1.000
_cell.length_c   1.000
_cell.angle_alpha   90.00
_cell.angle_beta   90.00
_cell.angle_gamma   90.00
#
_symmetry.space_group_name_H-M   'P 1'
#
loop_
_entity.id
_entity.type
_entity.pdbx_description
1 polymer ?
#
loop_
_entity_poly.entity_id
_entity_poly.type
_entity_poly.pdbx_seq_one_letter_code
_entity_poly.pdbx_strand_id
1 'polypeptide(L)'
;MPLTPPELPQDAAYTPYWCEENVYLLIQSFSRNPSLSEIWEVFAVFISNHSKTVALWNQNLSKEPGQPVIWDYHVVAVLRPRKFSSNLHSWVYDLDTRLDLPVNWNTYLARTFSNNVPDEFQRHI
;
A
#
# COMPACT_ATOMS: atom_id res chain seq x y z
N MET A 1 -11.98 21.12 0.33
CA MET A 1 -11.78 20.11 1.39
C MET A 1 -11.00 18.95 0.80
N PRO A 2 -10.04 18.35 1.53
CA PRO A 2 -9.39 17.13 1.06
C PRO A 2 -10.44 16.02 0.89
N LEU A 3 -10.31 15.23 -0.17
CA LEU A 3 -11.17 14.07 -0.38
C LEU A 3 -10.80 13.01 0.65
N THR A 4 -11.80 12.55 1.41
CA THR A 4 -11.64 11.46 2.38
C THR A 4 -11.70 10.13 1.63
N PRO A 5 -10.70 9.23 1.81
CA PRO A 5 -10.73 7.91 1.20
C PRO A 5 -11.80 7.04 1.88
N PRO A 6 -12.31 5.99 1.23
CA PRO A 6 -13.15 4.99 1.91
C PRO A 6 -12.37 4.30 3.04
N GLU A 7 -13.03 3.96 4.14
CA GLU A 7 -12.42 3.11 5.16
C GLU A 7 -12.18 1.69 4.62
N LEU A 8 -11.33 0.91 5.29
CA LEU A 8 -11.20 -0.50 5.00
C LEU A 8 -12.55 -1.21 5.25
N PRO A 9 -13.07 -2.01 4.30
CA PRO A 9 -14.26 -2.81 4.52
C PRO A 9 -14.09 -3.75 5.73
N GLN A 10 -15.10 -3.86 6.59
CA GLN A 10 -15.03 -4.71 7.79
C GLN A 10 -14.87 -6.20 7.46
N ASP A 11 -15.30 -6.62 6.27
CA ASP A 11 -15.22 -7.97 5.73
C ASP A 11 -14.04 -8.15 4.76
N ALA A 12 -13.06 -7.23 4.77
CA ALA A 12 -11.88 -7.35 3.93
C ALA A 12 -11.14 -8.68 4.22
N ALA A 13 -11.02 -9.50 3.18
CA ALA A 13 -10.29 -10.75 3.26
C ALA A 13 -8.79 -10.49 3.48
N TYR A 14 -8.16 -11.33 4.31
CA TYR A 14 -6.74 -11.27 4.57
C TYR A 14 -6.15 -12.66 4.79
N THR A 15 -5.11 -12.96 4.01
CA THR A 15 -4.26 -14.14 4.15
C THR A 15 -2.79 -13.69 4.15
N PRO A 16 -2.00 -13.98 5.19
CA PRO A 16 -0.58 -13.62 5.22
C PRO A 16 0.17 -14.21 4.02
N TYR A 17 1.10 -13.44 3.45
CA TYR A 17 1.92 -13.80 2.28
C TYR A 17 1.18 -13.93 0.93
N TRP A 18 -0.11 -13.56 0.87
CA TRP A 18 -0.91 -13.50 -0.35
C TRP A 18 -1.42 -12.05 -0.59
N CYS A 19 -0.52 -11.09 -0.45
CA CYS A 19 -0.82 -9.65 -0.52
C CYS A 19 -1.51 -9.25 -1.84
N GLU A 20 -1.16 -9.91 -2.94
CA GLU A 20 -1.75 -9.75 -4.27
C GLU A 20 -3.23 -10.17 -4.31
N GLU A 21 -3.60 -11.29 -3.66
CA GLU A 21 -5.00 -11.72 -3.58
C GLU A 21 -5.79 -10.82 -2.63
N ASN A 22 -5.20 -10.43 -1.50
CA ASN A 22 -5.85 -9.54 -0.55
C ASN A 22 -6.14 -8.17 -1.21
N VAL A 23 -5.18 -7.61 -1.95
CA VAL A 23 -5.36 -6.37 -2.72
C VAL A 23 -6.37 -6.55 -3.85
N TYR A 24 -6.34 -7.67 -4.57
CA TYR A 24 -7.33 -7.97 -5.60
C TYR A 24 -8.77 -7.95 -5.04
N LEU A 25 -9.01 -8.65 -3.92
CA LEU A 25 -10.32 -8.70 -3.28
C LEU A 25 -10.74 -7.33 -2.74
N LEU A 26 -9.80 -6.56 -2.16
CA LEU A 26 -10.06 -5.19 -1.71
C LEU A 26 -10.49 -4.29 -2.88
N ILE A 27 -9.73 -4.29 -3.99
CA ILE A 27 -10.05 -3.49 -5.18
C ILE A 27 -11.37 -3.94 -5.80
N GLN A 28 -11.65 -5.24 -5.81
CA GLN A 28 -12.93 -5.78 -6.27
C GLN A 28 -14.09 -5.23 -5.43
N SER A 29 -13.93 -5.12 -4.10
CA SER A 29 -14.95 -4.55 -3.22
C SER A 29 -15.21 -3.05 -3.52
N PHE A 30 -14.15 -2.25 -3.70
CA PHE A 30 -14.28 -0.84 -4.09
C PHE A 30 -14.95 -0.67 -5.45
N SER A 31 -14.65 -1.56 -6.40
CA SER A 31 -15.23 -1.51 -7.75
C SER A 31 -16.74 -1.77 -7.77
N ARG A 32 -17.30 -2.40 -6.73
CA ARG A 32 -18.76 -2.60 -6.58
C ARG A 32 -19.51 -1.34 -6.13
N ASN A 33 -18.80 -0.27 -5.77
CA ASN A 33 -19.38 1.01 -5.39
C ASN A 33 -19.14 2.06 -6.49
N PRO A 34 -20.13 2.34 -7.36
CA PRO A 34 -19.97 3.29 -8.47
C PRO A 34 -19.54 4.70 -8.04
N SER A 35 -20.00 5.15 -6.88
CA SER A 35 -19.63 6.48 -6.36
C SER A 35 -18.13 6.59 -6.06
N LEU A 36 -17.46 5.48 -5.70
CA LEU A 36 -16.02 5.47 -5.52
C LEU A 36 -15.28 5.58 -6.85
N SER A 37 -15.72 4.87 -7.88
CA SER A 37 -15.05 4.86 -9.18
C SER A 37 -15.17 6.20 -9.94
N GLU A 38 -16.19 7.01 -9.63
CA GLU A 38 -16.32 8.39 -10.11
C GLU A 38 -15.30 9.36 -9.48
N ILE A 39 -14.87 9.09 -8.24
CA ILE A 39 -13.99 9.97 -7.47
C ILE A 39 -12.54 9.52 -7.56
N TRP A 40 -12.30 8.21 -7.59
CA TRP A 40 -10.99 7.60 -7.42
C TRP A 40 -10.59 6.73 -8.61
N GLU A 41 -9.32 6.82 -8.97
CA GLU A 41 -8.61 5.77 -9.68
C GLU A 41 -7.99 4.83 -8.66
N VAL A 42 -8.17 3.54 -8.89
CA VAL A 42 -7.72 2.48 -7.99
C VAL A 42 -6.64 1.69 -8.70
N PHE A 43 -5.49 1.53 -8.06
CA PHE A 43 -4.34 0.80 -8.59
C PHE A 43 -3.96 -0.33 -7.64
N ALA A 44 -3.61 -1.49 -8.20
CA ALA A 44 -2.75 -2.44 -7.51
C ALA A 44 -1.31 -2.06 -7.82
N VAL A 45 -0.50 -1.81 -6.79
CA VAL A 45 0.89 -1.39 -6.94
C VAL A 45 1.79 -2.48 -6.41
N PHE A 46 2.60 -3.04 -7.30
CA PHE A 46 3.63 -4.02 -6.98
C PHE A 46 4.91 -3.31 -6.58
N ILE A 47 5.47 -3.73 -5.46
CA ILE A 47 6.72 -3.21 -4.90
C ILE A 47 7.70 -4.37 -4.91
N SER A 48 8.77 -4.26 -5.68
CA SER A 48 9.83 -5.26 -5.72
C SER A 48 11.12 -4.61 -6.19
N ASN A 49 12.14 -5.39 -6.47
CA ASN A 49 13.38 -4.94 -7.07
C ASN A 49 14.04 -6.09 -7.85
N HIS A 50 15.20 -5.85 -8.45
CA HIS A 50 15.86 -6.86 -9.28
C HIS A 50 16.26 -8.12 -8.49
N SER A 51 16.72 -7.94 -7.25
CA SER A 51 17.16 -9.03 -6.37
C SER A 51 16.01 -9.74 -5.66
N LYS A 52 14.77 -9.24 -5.76
CA LYS A 52 13.62 -9.71 -4.97
C LYS A 52 13.94 -9.77 -3.48
N THR A 53 14.42 -8.64 -2.96
CA THR A 53 14.77 -8.49 -1.54
C THR A 53 14.45 -7.08 -1.08
N VAL A 54 13.25 -6.56 -1.36
CA VAL A 54 12.90 -5.18 -0.99
C VAL A 54 12.64 -5.06 0.51
N ALA A 55 13.22 -4.04 1.16
CA ALA A 55 13.05 -3.81 2.60
C ALA A 55 11.89 -2.85 2.90
N LEU A 56 10.92 -3.31 3.70
CA LEU A 56 9.75 -2.53 4.12
C LEU A 56 9.70 -2.40 5.65
N TRP A 57 9.74 -1.16 6.15
CA TRP A 57 9.55 -0.81 7.55
C TRP A 57 8.07 -0.73 7.92
N ASN A 58 7.80 -0.75 9.24
CA ASN A 58 6.44 -0.68 9.80
C ASN A 58 5.52 -1.77 9.22
N GLN A 59 6.03 -3.00 9.15
CA GLN A 59 5.28 -4.17 8.69
C GLN A 59 4.91 -5.06 9.90
N ASN A 60 3.76 -5.70 9.86
CA ASN A 60 3.21 -6.53 10.93
C ASN A 60 4.14 -7.69 11.28
N LEU A 61 4.75 -8.31 10.27
CA LEU A 61 5.70 -9.42 10.41
C LEU A 61 7.08 -9.00 10.95
N SER A 62 7.32 -7.70 11.17
CA SER A 62 8.59 -7.24 11.71
C SER A 62 8.83 -7.82 13.11
N LYS A 63 9.98 -8.48 13.30
CA LYS A 63 10.31 -9.16 14.57
C LYS A 63 10.51 -8.18 15.73
N GLU A 64 11.01 -6.98 15.43
CA GLU A 64 11.33 -5.96 16.42
C GLU A 64 10.93 -4.56 15.93
N PRO A 65 10.52 -3.64 16.81
CA PRO A 65 10.26 -2.26 16.44
C PRO A 65 11.47 -1.64 15.71
N GLY A 66 11.22 -0.99 14.57
CA GLY A 66 12.25 -0.34 13.77
C GLY A 66 13.03 -1.24 12.81
N GLN A 67 12.80 -2.57 12.82
CA GLN A 67 13.39 -3.48 11.83
C GLN A 67 12.48 -3.61 10.59
N PRO A 68 13.06 -3.69 9.37
CA PRO A 68 12.28 -3.98 8.18
C PRO A 68 11.90 -5.46 8.11
N VAL A 69 10.89 -5.75 7.28
CA VAL A 69 10.66 -7.07 6.70
C VAL A 69 11.26 -7.04 5.30
N ILE A 70 12.01 -8.10 4.94
CA ILE A 70 12.55 -8.26 3.60
C ILE A 70 11.57 -9.13 2.82
N TRP A 71 11.02 -8.54 1.76
CA TRP A 71 10.06 -9.19 0.87
C TRP A 71 10.69 -9.47 -0.48
N ASP A 72 10.28 -10.56 -1.13
CA ASP A 72 10.57 -10.78 -2.53
C ASP A 72 9.77 -9.83 -3.43
N TYR A 73 8.50 -9.63 -3.08
CA TYR A 73 7.65 -8.55 -3.54
C TYR A 73 6.57 -8.26 -2.50
N HIS A 74 5.93 -7.11 -2.61
CA HIS A 74 4.75 -6.75 -1.83
C HIS A 74 3.73 -6.03 -2.70
N VAL A 75 2.44 -6.12 -2.36
CA VAL A 75 1.37 -5.46 -3.13
C VAL A 75 0.50 -4.63 -2.20
N VAL A 76 0.20 -3.41 -2.64
CA VAL A 76 -0.71 -2.48 -1.95
C VAL A 76 -1.77 -1.94 -2.90
N ALA A 77 -2.93 -1.55 -2.37
CA ALA A 77 -3.91 -0.79 -3.15
C ALA A 77 -3.63 0.71 -2.99
N VAL A 78 -3.71 1.46 -4.10
CA VAL A 78 -3.54 2.92 -4.10
C VAL A 78 -4.75 3.59 -4.71
N LEU A 79 -5.36 4.50 -3.97
CA LEU A 79 -6.48 5.33 -4.41
C LEU A 79 -5.96 6.72 -4.72
N ARG A 80 -6.00 7.11 -6.00
CA ARG A 80 -5.67 8.46 -6.47
C ARG A 80 -6.95 9.21 -6.85
N PRO A 81 -7.19 10.43 -6.37
CA PRO A 81 -8.38 11.15 -6.77
C PRO A 81 -8.31 11.55 -8.25
N ARG A 82 -9.37 11.31 -9.02
CA ARG A 82 -9.46 11.65 -10.47
C ARG A 82 -9.29 13.14 -10.76
N LYS A 83 -9.75 13.99 -9.83
CA LYS A 83 -9.70 15.46 -9.98
C LYS A 83 -8.28 16.03 -9.88
N PHE A 84 -7.31 15.25 -9.38
CA PHE A 84 -5.95 15.71 -9.17
C PHE A 84 -4.98 14.84 -9.96
N SER A 85 -4.13 15.46 -10.78
CA SER A 85 -3.08 14.76 -11.50
C SER A 85 -1.89 14.36 -10.59
N SER A 86 -1.76 14.97 -9.41
CA SER A 86 -0.67 14.68 -8.48
C SER A 86 -1.01 13.54 -7.51
N ASN A 87 -0.03 12.70 -7.20
CA ASN A 87 -0.18 11.63 -6.21
C ASN A 87 -0.24 12.13 -4.76
N LEU A 88 -0.03 13.42 -4.48
CA LEU A 88 0.03 13.98 -3.11
C LEU A 88 -1.24 13.75 -2.29
N HIS A 89 -2.38 13.56 -2.97
CA HIS A 89 -3.68 13.31 -2.36
C HIS A 89 -4.07 11.83 -2.41
N SER A 90 -3.14 10.94 -2.74
CA SER A 90 -3.41 9.51 -2.84
C SER A 90 -3.33 8.84 -1.48
N TRP A 91 -4.02 7.72 -1.36
CA TRP A 91 -4.12 6.91 -0.15
C TRP A 91 -3.69 5.48 -0.43
N VAL A 92 -2.96 4.89 0.50
CA VAL A 92 -2.42 3.54 0.41
C VAL A 92 -3.16 2.64 1.38
N TYR A 93 -3.53 1.46 0.90
CA TYR A 93 -4.05 0.35 1.69
C TYR A 93 -3.01 -0.77 1.63
N ASP A 94 -2.24 -0.88 2.69
CA ASP A 94 -1.30 -1.96 2.93
C ASP A 94 -1.83 -2.76 4.12
N LEU A 95 -2.30 -3.98 3.88
CA LEU A 95 -2.90 -4.82 4.93
C LEU A 95 -1.85 -5.42 5.86
N ASP A 96 -0.57 -5.35 5.48
CA ASP A 96 0.57 -5.84 6.24
C ASP A 96 1.28 -4.72 7.01
N THR A 97 0.79 -3.47 6.96
CA THR A 97 1.41 -2.34 7.67
C THR A 97 0.99 -2.23 9.14
N ARG A 98 1.86 -1.59 9.94
CA ARG A 98 1.60 -1.07 11.29
C ARG A 98 1.22 0.41 11.30
N LEU A 99 1.23 1.07 10.15
CA LEU A 99 0.74 2.43 9.98
C LEU A 99 -0.80 2.46 10.04
N ASP A 100 -1.38 3.66 9.99
CA ASP A 100 -2.82 3.81 9.81
C ASP A 100 -3.29 3.17 8.51
N LEU A 101 -4.55 2.75 8.47
CA LEU A 101 -5.13 2.07 7.31
C LEU A 101 -6.52 2.66 7.00
N PRO A 102 -6.69 3.42 5.91
CA PRO A 102 -5.66 3.84 4.95
C PRO A 102 -4.69 4.89 5.49
N VAL A 103 -3.54 5.04 4.84
CA VAL A 103 -2.53 6.08 5.13
C VAL A 103 -2.23 6.92 3.89
N ASN A 104 -1.97 8.23 4.08
CA ASN A 104 -1.59 9.11 2.98
C ASN A 104 -0.30 8.63 2.31
N TRP A 105 -0.26 8.73 0.98
CA TRP A 105 0.86 8.33 0.12
C TRP A 105 2.23 8.81 0.61
N ASN A 106 2.39 10.08 0.97
CA ASN A 106 3.69 10.61 1.40
C ASN A 106 4.12 9.99 2.73
N THR A 107 3.18 9.83 3.67
CA THR A 107 3.44 9.19 4.96
C THR A 107 3.84 7.73 4.76
N TYR A 108 3.14 7.00 3.88
CA TYR A 108 3.47 5.62 3.56
C TYR A 108 4.90 5.53 2.99
N LEU A 109 5.22 6.31 1.95
CA LEU A 109 6.56 6.27 1.35
C LEU A 109 7.67 6.60 2.36
N ALA A 110 7.47 7.63 3.19
CA ALA A 110 8.47 8.09 4.14
C ALA A 110 8.66 7.14 5.33
N ARG A 111 7.64 6.36 5.70
CA ARG A 111 7.69 5.47 6.87
C ARG A 111 7.92 4.01 6.51
N THR A 112 7.57 3.59 5.30
CA THR A 112 7.74 2.21 4.84
C THR A 112 9.11 2.00 4.23
N PHE A 113 9.74 3.02 3.65
CA PHE A 113 10.98 2.85 2.91
C PHE A 113 12.10 3.80 3.36
N SER A 114 13.32 3.28 3.35
CA SER A 114 14.54 4.05 3.65
C SER A 114 15.41 4.14 2.40
N ASN A 115 16.05 5.30 2.21
CA ASN A 115 17.10 5.47 1.21
C ASN A 115 18.50 5.13 1.77
N ASN A 116 18.59 4.86 3.08
CA ASN A 116 19.83 4.52 3.79
C ASN A 116 19.94 3.00 3.95
N VAL A 117 19.86 2.27 2.84
CA VAL A 117 19.97 0.81 2.78
C VAL A 117 20.83 0.43 1.57
N PRO A 118 21.52 -0.72 1.59
CA PRO A 118 22.17 -1.25 0.40
C PRO A 118 21.22 -1.30 -0.81
N ASP A 119 21.75 -1.06 -2.01
CA ASP A 119 20.94 -0.95 -3.25
C ASP A 119 20.07 -2.19 -3.51
N GLU A 120 20.56 -3.38 -3.14
CA GLU A 120 19.81 -4.65 -3.22
C GLU A 120 18.53 -4.67 -2.37
N PHE A 121 18.38 -3.78 -1.38
CA PHE A 121 17.18 -3.68 -0.54
C PHE A 121 16.27 -2.52 -0.94
N GLN A 122 16.67 -1.67 -1.89
CA GLN A 122 15.88 -0.54 -2.34
C GLN A 122 14.68 -1.00 -3.17
N ARG A 123 13.59 -0.22 -3.11
CA ARG A 123 12.33 -0.49 -3.83
C ARG A 123 12.37 0.04 -5.26
N HIS A 124 11.73 -0.66 -6.17
CA HIS A 124 11.21 -0.13 -7.43
C HIS A 124 9.68 -0.26 -7.40
N ILE A 125 9.01 0.83 -7.75
CA ILE A 125 7.54 0.96 -7.76
C ILE A 125 7.12 1.45 -9.15
#